data_AF-A0A813IZC4-F1
#
_entry.id   AF-A0A813IZC4-F1
#
_cell.length_a   1.000
_cell.length_b   1.000
_cell.length_c   1.000
_cell.angle_alpha   90.00
_cell.angle_beta   90.00
_cell.angle_gamma   90.00
#
_symmetry.space_group_name_H-M   'P 1'
#
loop_
_entity.id
_entity.type
_entity.pdbx_description
1 polymer ?
#
loop_
_entity_poly.entity_id
_entity_poly.type
_entity_poly.pdbx_seq_one_letter_code
_entity_poly.pdbx_strand_id
1 'polypeptide(L)'
;AQGNPDVHVILRGGEEGPNYGNASVTFAAQRLQAAGFGGSRVIVDCSHGNSGKHQEGQITACESVAEQVAAGSSVIGGFMIESFLEAGNQPLEPGVTKPSDLRYGCSVTDACLDFNATQDLLLELAAAVTARRERNTKPWREAAKS
;
A
#
# COMPACT_ATOMS: atom_id res chain seq x y z
N ALA A 1 -15.27 7.84 -28.03
CA ALA A 1 -15.30 6.95 -26.86
C ALA A 1 -15.18 7.80 -25.60
N GLN A 2 -15.87 7.44 -24.52
CA GLN A 2 -15.97 8.28 -23.30
C GLN A 2 -14.78 8.16 -22.32
N GLY A 3 -13.83 7.25 -22.54
CA GLY A 3 -12.69 7.02 -21.64
C GLY A 3 -13.10 6.36 -20.31
N ASN A 4 -12.12 5.90 -19.53
CA ASN A 4 -12.36 5.41 -18.16
C ASN A 4 -12.00 6.53 -17.16
N PRO A 5 -12.97 7.11 -16.42
CA PRO A 5 -12.68 8.14 -15.43
C PRO A 5 -12.08 7.58 -14.12
N ASP A 6 -12.18 6.28 -13.88
CA ASP A 6 -11.78 5.63 -12.63
C ASP A 6 -10.30 5.22 -12.62
N VAL A 7 -9.44 6.16 -12.98
CA VAL A 7 -7.99 5.96 -13.00
C VAL A 7 -7.32 6.44 -11.71
N HIS A 8 -6.18 5.84 -11.39
CA HIS A 8 -5.34 6.21 -10.26
C HIS A 8 -3.86 5.99 -10.62
N VAL A 9 -2.96 6.52 -9.79
CA VAL A 9 -1.52 6.24 -9.88
C VAL A 9 -1.10 5.32 -8.74
N ILE A 10 -0.08 4.52 -9.00
CA ILE A 10 0.54 3.64 -8.02
C ILE A 10 1.96 4.15 -7.75
N LEU A 11 2.24 4.48 -6.49
CA LEU A 11 3.60 4.79 -6.00
C LEU A 11 4.26 3.49 -5.57
N ARG A 12 5.30 3.05 -6.28
CA ARG A 12 5.95 1.74 -6.13
C ARG A 12 7.47 1.77 -5.92
N GLY A 13 8.00 2.94 -5.57
CA GLY A 13 9.42 3.25 -5.54
C GLY A 13 10.02 3.39 -6.94
N GLY A 14 11.33 3.61 -6.98
CA GLY A 14 12.11 3.73 -8.22
C GLY A 14 13.61 3.77 -7.94
N GLU A 15 14.40 4.16 -8.93
CA GLU A 15 15.87 4.29 -8.81
C GLU A 15 16.29 5.30 -7.75
N GLU A 16 15.47 6.34 -7.54
CA GLU A 16 15.66 7.36 -6.50
C GLU A 16 15.29 6.87 -5.09
N GLY A 17 14.81 5.62 -4.97
CA GLY A 17 14.43 4.99 -3.71
C GLY A 17 12.91 4.93 -3.49
N PRO A 18 12.48 4.65 -2.24
CA PRO A 18 11.08 4.55 -1.88
C PRO A 18 10.33 5.89 -1.99
N ASN A 19 9.06 5.82 -2.37
CA ASN A 19 8.17 6.97 -2.54
C ASN A 19 6.80 6.80 -1.85
N TYR A 20 6.72 6.02 -0.77
CA TYR A 20 5.52 5.84 0.05
C TYR A 20 5.30 6.94 1.12
N GLY A 21 6.33 7.76 1.38
CA GLY A 21 6.27 8.79 2.42
C GLY A 21 5.30 9.94 2.10
N ASN A 22 4.85 10.66 3.15
CA ASN A 22 3.86 11.73 3.04
C ASN A 22 4.20 12.81 2.00
N ALA A 23 5.47 13.18 1.87
CA ALA A 23 5.92 14.16 0.88
C ALA A 23 5.64 13.67 -0.56
N SER A 24 6.01 12.43 -0.87
CA SER A 24 5.82 11.82 -2.19
C SER A 24 4.33 11.60 -2.51
N VAL A 25 3.55 11.13 -1.52
CA VAL A 25 2.09 10.97 -1.66
C VAL A 25 1.41 12.30 -1.93
N THR A 26 1.76 13.34 -1.16
CA THR A 26 1.21 14.69 -1.34
C THR A 26 1.58 15.26 -2.71
N PHE A 27 2.85 15.11 -3.11
CA PHE A 27 3.32 15.54 -4.42
C PHE A 27 2.54 14.84 -5.55
N ALA A 28 2.37 13.52 -5.49
CA ALA A 28 1.61 12.77 -6.49
C ALA A 28 0.15 13.23 -6.57
N ALA A 29 -0.50 13.45 -5.42
CA ALA A 29 -1.87 13.96 -5.36
C ALA A 29 -2.00 15.36 -5.99
N GLN A 30 -1.06 16.27 -5.73
CA GLN A 30 -1.02 17.60 -6.35
C GLN A 30 -0.82 17.52 -7.88
N ARG A 31 0.01 16.57 -8.35
CA ARG A 31 0.22 16.35 -9.79
C ARG A 31 -1.05 15.82 -10.48
N LEU A 32 -1.77 14.89 -9.84
CA LEU A 32 -3.07 14.42 -10.30
C LEU A 32 -4.06 15.59 -10.41
N GLN A 33 -4.16 16.42 -9.39
CA GLN A 33 -5.03 17.59 -9.39
C GLN A 33 -4.68 18.56 -10.53
N ALA A 34 -3.41 18.90 -10.70
CA ALA A 34 -2.94 19.79 -11.77
C ALA A 34 -3.18 19.21 -13.18
N ALA A 35 -3.22 17.89 -13.31
CA ALA A 35 -3.51 17.19 -14.57
C ALA A 35 -5.02 17.00 -14.83
N GLY A 36 -5.91 17.51 -13.97
CA GLY A 36 -7.36 17.39 -14.13
C GLY A 36 -7.99 16.13 -13.50
N PHE A 37 -7.20 15.35 -12.75
CA PHE A 37 -7.63 14.13 -12.06
C PHE A 37 -7.84 14.36 -10.55
N GLY A 38 -8.38 15.50 -10.15
CA GLY A 38 -8.53 15.87 -8.74
C GLY A 38 -9.43 14.96 -7.90
N GLY A 39 -10.25 14.11 -8.53
CA GLY A 39 -11.04 13.07 -7.85
C GLY A 39 -10.29 11.74 -7.67
N SER A 40 -9.17 11.55 -8.37
CA SER A 40 -8.36 10.34 -8.28
C SER A 40 -7.55 10.31 -6.98
N ARG A 41 -7.34 9.10 -6.47
CA ARG A 41 -6.53 8.86 -5.28
C ARG A 41 -5.21 8.18 -5.63
N VAL A 42 -4.27 8.23 -4.71
CA VAL A 42 -2.98 7.56 -4.81
C VAL A 42 -3.08 6.18 -4.17
N ILE A 43 -2.61 5.15 -4.88
CA ILE A 43 -2.38 3.81 -4.33
C ILE A 43 -0.89 3.69 -4.03
N VAL A 44 -0.54 3.10 -2.88
CA VAL A 44 0.86 2.85 -2.49
C VAL A 44 1.14 1.36 -2.60
N ASP A 45 2.06 0.97 -3.47
CA ASP A 45 2.61 -0.38 -3.51
C ASP A 45 3.72 -0.50 -2.47
N CYS A 46 3.50 -1.33 -1.45
CA CYS A 46 4.42 -1.50 -0.34
C CYS A 46 5.58 -2.45 -0.68
N SER A 47 5.51 -3.20 -1.78
CA SER A 47 6.56 -4.12 -2.26
C SER A 47 7.58 -3.40 -3.15
N HIS A 48 8.20 -4.12 -4.09
CA HIS A 48 9.05 -3.60 -5.16
C HIS A 48 10.10 -2.57 -4.66
N GLY A 49 10.18 -1.42 -5.33
CA GLY A 49 11.16 -0.37 -4.99
C GLY A 49 10.89 0.26 -3.62
N ASN A 50 9.65 0.21 -3.14
CA ASN A 50 9.29 0.74 -1.82
C ASN A 50 9.77 -0.15 -0.68
N SER A 51 9.84 -1.46 -0.89
CA SER A 51 10.38 -2.41 0.08
C SER A 51 11.91 -2.55 0.04
N GLY A 52 12.59 -1.88 -0.90
CA GLY A 52 13.99 -2.16 -1.21
C GLY A 52 14.22 -3.57 -1.77
N LYS A 53 13.18 -4.21 -2.32
CA LYS A 53 13.15 -5.62 -2.74
C LYS A 53 13.37 -6.62 -1.60
N HIS A 54 13.02 -6.24 -0.37
CA HIS A 54 13.03 -7.10 0.80
C HIS A 54 11.61 -7.18 1.37
N GLN A 55 11.06 -8.39 1.52
CA GLN A 55 9.69 -8.57 1.95
C GLN A 55 9.37 -7.86 3.29
N GLU A 56 10.32 -7.80 4.22
CA GLU A 56 10.16 -7.12 5.51
C GLU A 56 9.99 -5.60 5.33
N GLY A 57 10.54 -5.02 4.27
CA GLY A 57 10.36 -3.60 3.94
C GLY A 57 8.91 -3.24 3.59
N GLN A 58 8.08 -4.23 3.22
CA GLN A 58 6.65 -4.03 3.06
C GLN A 58 5.97 -3.59 4.36
N ILE A 59 6.46 -4.06 5.51
CA ILE A 59 5.93 -3.70 6.84
C ILE A 59 6.14 -2.21 7.07
N THR A 60 7.36 -1.72 6.91
CA THR A 60 7.69 -0.28 7.07
C THR A 60 6.88 0.60 6.13
N ALA A 61 6.70 0.18 4.88
CA ALA A 61 5.87 0.92 3.93
C ALA A 61 4.39 0.93 4.34
N CYS A 62 3.86 -0.19 4.84
CA CYS A 62 2.48 -0.29 5.34
C CYS A 62 2.26 0.55 6.60
N GLU A 63 3.17 0.50 7.57
CA GLU A 63 3.14 1.32 8.79
C GLU A 63 3.10 2.82 8.41
N SER A 64 3.92 3.25 7.44
CA SER A 64 3.90 4.63 6.96
C SER A 64 2.56 5.01 6.30
N VAL A 65 1.93 4.10 5.56
CA VAL A 65 0.59 4.30 5.00
C VAL A 65 -0.44 4.41 6.13
N ALA A 66 -0.38 3.51 7.11
CA ALA A 66 -1.29 3.49 8.26
C ALA A 66 -1.20 4.80 9.06
N GLU A 67 0.01 5.27 9.37
CA GLU A 67 0.26 6.55 10.03
C GLU A 67 -0.37 7.73 9.28
N GLN A 68 -0.14 7.80 7.95
CA GLN A 68 -0.69 8.88 7.12
C GLN A 68 -2.23 8.83 7.08
N VAL A 69 -2.81 7.63 6.96
CA VAL A 69 -4.26 7.45 6.97
C VAL A 69 -4.83 7.88 8.33
N ALA A 70 -4.28 7.38 9.44
CA ALA A 70 -4.69 7.74 10.80
C ALA A 70 -4.55 9.25 11.06
N ALA A 71 -3.53 9.89 10.50
CA ALA A 71 -3.30 11.33 10.59
C ALA A 71 -4.33 12.18 9.81
N GLY A 72 -5.21 11.57 9.02
CA GLY A 72 -6.27 12.27 8.29
C GLY A 72 -6.15 12.23 6.77
N SER A 73 -5.17 11.50 6.21
CA SER A 73 -4.98 11.49 4.75
C SER A 73 -6.25 11.04 4.02
N SER A 74 -6.73 11.91 3.14
CA SER A 74 -7.85 11.68 2.25
C SER A 74 -7.44 11.36 0.82
N VAL A 75 -6.14 11.51 0.50
CA VAL A 75 -5.58 11.32 -0.84
C VAL A 75 -5.09 9.89 -1.09
N ILE A 76 -4.78 9.13 -0.03
CA ILE A 76 -4.49 7.70 -0.14
C ILE A 76 -5.81 6.94 -0.35
N GLY A 77 -5.89 6.24 -1.48
CA GLY A 77 -7.05 5.44 -1.88
C GLY A 77 -6.94 3.97 -1.50
N GLY A 78 -5.73 3.48 -1.30
CA GLY A 78 -5.45 2.08 -1.00
C GLY A 78 -3.96 1.79 -0.99
N PHE A 79 -3.64 0.52 -0.79
CA PHE A 79 -2.28 -0.01 -0.75
C PHE A 79 -2.22 -1.35 -1.48
N MET A 80 -1.02 -1.79 -1.85
CA MET A 80 -0.75 -3.13 -2.38
C MET A 80 0.34 -3.79 -1.56
N ILE A 81 0.15 -5.08 -1.24
CA ILE A 81 1.14 -5.93 -0.57
C ILE A 81 1.25 -7.25 -1.34
N GLU A 82 2.44 -7.85 -1.30
CA GLU A 82 2.69 -9.19 -1.79
C GLU A 82 2.77 -10.15 -0.59
N SER A 83 1.73 -10.97 -0.48
CA SER A 83 1.53 -11.91 0.63
C SER A 83 1.23 -13.31 0.11
N PHE A 84 1.65 -14.31 0.88
CA PHE A 84 1.39 -15.71 0.59
C PHE A 84 1.28 -16.51 1.91
N LEU A 85 1.08 -17.83 1.85
CA LEU A 85 0.91 -18.61 3.08
C LEU A 85 2.21 -18.72 3.88
N GLU A 86 3.32 -19.00 3.19
CA GLU A 86 4.69 -18.98 3.68
C GLU A 86 5.41 -17.74 3.15
N ALA A 87 6.28 -17.19 4.00
CA ALA A 87 7.14 -16.07 3.62
C ALA A 87 8.20 -16.50 2.58
N GLY A 88 8.77 -15.50 1.91
CA GLY A 88 9.87 -15.65 0.98
C GLY A 88 9.40 -16.03 -0.40
N ASN A 89 10.34 -16.59 -1.16
CA ASN A 89 10.09 -17.21 -2.44
C ASN A 89 10.86 -18.53 -2.57
N GLN A 90 10.67 -19.19 -3.71
CA GLN A 90 11.36 -20.40 -4.10
C GLN A 90 11.61 -20.39 -5.61
N PRO A 91 12.69 -21.03 -6.09
CA PRO A 91 12.97 -21.09 -7.52
C PRO A 91 11.96 -21.98 -8.27
N LEU A 92 11.57 -21.55 -9.46
CA LEU A 92 10.81 -22.34 -10.42
C LEU A 92 11.54 -22.30 -11.76
N GLU A 93 12.09 -23.44 -12.17
CA GLU A 93 12.69 -23.60 -13.49
C GLU A 93 11.72 -24.37 -14.40
N PRO A 94 11.12 -23.72 -15.42
CA PRO A 94 10.18 -24.36 -16.32
C PRO A 94 10.77 -25.60 -16.99
N GLY A 95 10.09 -26.74 -16.86
CA GLY A 95 10.52 -28.02 -17.43
C GLY A 95 11.56 -28.79 -16.58
N VAL A 96 12.06 -28.19 -15.51
CA VAL A 96 13.01 -28.84 -14.58
C VAL A 96 12.34 -29.09 -13.23
N THR A 97 11.74 -28.06 -12.62
CA THR A 97 11.08 -28.17 -11.32
C THR A 97 9.75 -28.91 -11.46
N LYS A 98 9.57 -30.01 -10.71
CA LYS A 98 8.27 -30.68 -10.65
C LYS A 98 7.37 -29.98 -9.64
N PRO A 99 6.05 -29.93 -9.86
CA PRO A 99 5.12 -29.37 -8.88
C PRO A 99 5.22 -30.02 -7.49
N SER A 100 5.62 -31.30 -7.40
CA SER A 100 5.83 -32.02 -6.14
C SER A 100 7.01 -31.52 -5.32
N ASP A 101 7.94 -30.80 -5.95
CA ASP A 101 9.19 -30.34 -5.32
C ASP A 101 9.03 -28.92 -4.76
N LEU A 102 7.90 -28.26 -5.04
CA LEU A 102 7.58 -26.93 -4.54
C LEU A 102 7.00 -27.01 -3.13
N ARG A 103 7.48 -26.10 -2.27
CA ARG A 103 6.83 -25.83 -0.99
C ARG A 103 5.45 -25.27 -1.26
N TYR A 104 4.44 -25.92 -0.71
CA TYR A 104 3.07 -25.45 -0.79
C TYR A 104 2.96 -24.08 -0.14
N GLY A 105 2.31 -23.14 -0.82
CA GLY A 105 2.07 -21.84 -0.23
C GLY A 105 3.32 -20.97 -0.10
N CYS A 106 4.40 -21.20 -0.87
CA CYS A 106 5.51 -20.26 -1.05
C CYS A 106 5.58 -19.70 -2.49
N SER A 107 5.82 -18.39 -2.64
CA SER A 107 5.85 -17.70 -3.95
C SER A 107 6.96 -18.23 -4.86
N VAL A 108 6.73 -18.29 -6.17
CA VAL A 108 7.75 -18.65 -7.17
C VAL A 108 8.36 -17.43 -7.90
N THR A 109 7.93 -16.23 -7.53
CA THR A 109 8.32 -14.95 -8.12
C THR A 109 8.96 -14.08 -7.04
N ASP A 110 8.45 -12.88 -6.80
CA ASP A 110 8.91 -12.00 -5.72
C ASP A 110 8.59 -12.59 -4.34
N ALA A 111 9.42 -12.22 -3.36
CA ALA A 111 9.31 -12.70 -1.98
C ALA A 111 8.12 -12.04 -1.28
N CYS A 112 7.25 -12.88 -0.68
CA CYS A 112 6.03 -12.43 -0.04
C CYS A 112 6.13 -12.44 1.48
N LEU A 113 5.33 -11.61 2.14
CA LEU A 113 5.02 -11.79 3.56
C LEU A 113 4.26 -13.10 3.79
N ASP A 114 4.42 -13.69 4.97
CA ASP A 114 3.58 -14.82 5.39
C ASP A 114 2.17 -14.36 5.82
N PHE A 115 1.33 -15.35 6.12
CA PHE A 115 -0.05 -15.11 6.52
C PHE A 115 -0.19 -14.32 7.83
N ASN A 116 0.71 -14.54 8.81
CA ASN A 116 0.62 -13.88 10.11
C ASN A 116 0.96 -12.39 9.99
N ALA A 117 2.08 -12.07 9.31
CA ALA A 117 2.44 -10.70 9.01
C ALA A 117 1.36 -9.99 8.19
N THR A 118 0.73 -10.70 7.25
CA THR A 118 -0.40 -10.18 6.47
C THR A 118 -1.59 -9.85 7.36
N GLN A 119 -1.97 -10.74 8.28
CA GLN A 119 -3.05 -10.50 9.23
C GLN A 119 -2.78 -9.27 10.10
N ASP A 120 -1.57 -9.16 10.66
CA ASP A 120 -1.18 -8.06 11.53
C ASP A 120 -1.26 -6.71 10.80
N LEU A 121 -0.72 -6.63 9.59
CA LEU A 121 -0.78 -5.41 8.76
C LEU A 121 -2.22 -5.01 8.40
N LEU A 122 -3.07 -5.98 8.06
CA LEU A 122 -4.48 -5.69 7.76
C LEU A 122 -5.23 -5.16 8.98
N LEU A 123 -4.95 -5.68 10.18
CA LEU A 123 -5.52 -5.18 11.43
C LEU A 123 -5.04 -3.76 11.74
N GLU A 124 -3.75 -3.48 11.54
CA GLU A 124 -3.18 -2.14 11.73
C GLU A 124 -3.81 -1.11 10.78
N LEU A 125 -3.90 -1.43 9.48
CA LEU A 125 -4.52 -0.55 8.49
C LEU A 125 -6.01 -0.33 8.76
N ALA A 126 -6.71 -1.35 9.26
CA ALA A 126 -8.10 -1.21 9.72
C ALA A 126 -8.22 -0.27 10.92
N ALA A 127 -7.29 -0.35 11.88
CA ALA A 127 -7.22 0.56 13.02
C ALA A 127 -6.95 2.00 12.56
N ALA A 128 -6.03 2.21 11.62
CA ALA A 128 -5.75 3.52 11.04
C ALA A 128 -6.97 4.15 10.34
N VAL A 129 -7.73 3.36 9.59
CA VAL A 129 -8.99 3.82 8.97
C VAL A 129 -10.01 4.22 10.03
N THR A 130 -10.09 3.48 11.15
CA THR A 130 -10.98 3.80 12.28
C THR A 130 -10.58 5.11 12.93
N ALA A 131 -9.30 5.29 13.27
CA ALA A 131 -8.76 6.52 13.83
C ALA A 131 -9.04 7.74 12.94
N ARG A 132 -8.88 7.60 11.62
CA ARG A 132 -9.21 8.67 10.65
C ARG A 132 -10.69 9.05 10.71
N ARG A 133 -11.58 8.07 10.80
CA ARG A 133 -13.04 8.31 10.85
C ARG A 133 -13.40 9.08 12.11
N GLU A 134 -12.88 8.68 13.26
CA GLU A 134 -13.10 9.35 14.55
C GLU A 134 -12.60 10.80 14.53
N ARG A 135 -11.42 11.03 13.94
CA ARG A 135 -10.87 12.38 13.76
C ARG A 135 -11.76 13.28 12.89
N ASN A 136 -12.36 12.71 11.85
CA ASN A 136 -13.22 13.44 10.92
C ASN A 136 -14.64 13.66 11.45
N THR A 137 -15.07 12.88 12.45
CA THR A 137 -16.31 13.12 13.19
C THR A 137 -16.09 14.17 14.30
N LYS A 138 -15.81 15.43 13.93
CA LYS A 138 -15.91 16.52 14.92
C LYS A 138 -17.37 16.70 15.34
N PRO A 139 -17.71 16.70 16.64
CA PRO A 139 -19.04 17.08 17.08
C PRO A 139 -19.33 18.51 16.64
N TRP A 140 -20.49 18.73 16.01
CA TRP A 140 -20.97 20.06 15.61
C TRP A 140 -20.94 21.12 16.74
N ARG A 141 -20.92 20.66 18.00
CA ARG A 141 -20.84 21.50 19.21
C ARG A 141 -19.48 22.16 19.45
N GLU A 142 -18.39 21.65 18.90
CA GLU A 142 -17.06 22.25 19.03
C GLU A 142 -16.74 23.24 17.89
N ALA A 143 -17.34 23.05 16.72
CA ALA A 143 -17.19 23.95 15.58
C ALA A 143 -17.90 25.31 15.77
N ALA A 144 -18.83 25.42 16.71
CA ALA A 144 -19.59 26.63 16.99
C ALA A 144 -18.91 27.60 17.99
N LYS A 145 -17.66 27.33 18.39
CA LYS A 145 -16.90 28.13 19.36
C LYS A 145 -15.60 28.75 18.81
N SER A 146 -15.35 28.67 17.51
CA SER A 146 -14.21 29.29 16.83
C SER A 146 -14.65 30.33 15.82
#